data_AF-A0A843HZK0-F1
#
_entry.id   AF-A0A843HZK0-F1
#
_cell.length_a   1.000
_cell.length_b   1.000
_cell.length_c   1.000
_cell.angle_alpha   90.00
_cell.angle_beta   90.00
_cell.angle_gamma   90.00
#
_symmetry.space_group_name_H-M   'P 1'
#
loop_
_entity.id
_entity.type
_entity.pdbx_description
1 polymer ?
#
loop_
_entity_poly.entity_id
_entity_poly.type
_entity_poly.pdbx_seq_one_letter_code
_entity_poly.pdbx_strand_id
1 'polypeptide(L)'
;MCEIFWRLWEAGVEVVVGPLGWARAFGCNINSECECDAVVYSADLERVDGECVWAVDEPGFSHRRVWIGGLPHISLEDLPKVKSPYTQEVLECLTDALRRRGAGGRPRQAE
;
A
#
# COMPACT_ATOMS: atom_id res chain seq x y z
N MET A 1 13.11 -6.15 4.39
CA MET A 1 13.14 -4.79 3.79
C MET A 1 12.58 -4.93 2.37
N CYS A 2 11.90 -3.94 1.79
CA CYS A 2 11.24 -4.15 0.50
C CYS A 2 12.21 -3.95 -0.68
N GLU A 3 12.87 -5.03 -1.10
CA GLU A 3 13.91 -5.00 -2.15
C GLU A 3 13.38 -4.52 -3.50
N ILE A 4 12.15 -4.90 -3.87
CA ILE A 4 11.57 -4.52 -5.16
C ILE A 4 11.34 -3.02 -5.28
N PHE A 5 10.97 -2.35 -4.18
CA PHE A 5 10.86 -0.90 -4.14
C PHE A 5 12.20 -0.22 -4.46
N TRP A 6 13.27 -0.64 -3.78
CA TRP A 6 14.60 -0.03 -3.98
C TRP A 6 15.12 -0.25 -5.39
N ARG A 7 14.98 -1.47 -5.92
CA ARG A 7 15.36 -1.80 -7.29
C ARG A 7 14.68 -0.90 -8.32
N LEU A 8 13.39 -0.65 -8.18
CA LEU A 8 12.62 0.20 -9.09
C LEU A 8 12.97 1.68 -8.93
N TRP A 9 13.17 2.12 -7.69
CA TRP A 9 13.56 3.49 -7.38
C TRP A 9 14.94 3.83 -7.96
N GLU A 10 15.92 2.92 -7.82
CA GLU A 10 17.26 3.07 -8.39
C GLU A 10 17.25 3.06 -9.93
N ALA A 11 16.27 2.38 -10.54
CA ALA A 11 16.05 2.39 -11.98
C ALA A 11 15.34 3.67 -12.49
N GLY A 12 14.99 4.61 -11.59
CA GLY A 12 14.33 5.87 -11.92
C GLY A 12 12.83 5.72 -12.21
N VAL A 13 12.21 4.62 -11.80
CA VAL A 13 10.76 4.40 -11.93
C VAL A 13 10.03 5.12 -10.81
N GLU A 14 8.93 5.80 -11.12
CA GLU A 14 8.03 6.33 -10.10
C GLU A 14 7.41 5.16 -9.33
N VAL A 15 7.75 5.00 -8.05
CA VAL A 15 7.38 3.83 -7.26
C VAL A 15 7.06 4.17 -5.80
N VAL A 16 6.11 3.43 -5.23
CA VAL A 16 5.83 3.37 -3.78
C VAL A 16 5.60 1.92 -3.36
N VAL A 17 5.63 1.65 -2.06
CA VAL A 17 5.22 0.36 -1.49
C VAL A 17 3.71 0.19 -1.64
N GLY A 18 3.30 -1.03 -2.02
CA GLY A 18 1.93 -1.35 -2.35
C GLY A 18 1.02 -1.75 -1.18
N PRO A 19 -0.14 -2.36 -1.47
CA PRO A 19 -1.12 -2.80 -0.49
C PRO A 19 -0.55 -3.63 0.66
N LEU A 20 0.43 -4.50 0.43
CA LEU A 20 0.97 -5.37 1.48
C LEU A 20 1.75 -4.59 2.54
N GLY A 21 2.31 -3.43 2.20
CA GLY A 21 2.90 -2.51 3.17
C GLY A 21 1.87 -2.00 4.19
N TRP A 22 0.66 -1.67 3.73
CA TRP A 22 -0.46 -1.31 4.60
C TRP A 22 -0.94 -2.48 5.44
N ALA A 23 -1.05 -3.66 4.83
CA ALA A 23 -1.43 -4.88 5.53
C ALA A 23 -0.52 -5.14 6.74
N ARG A 24 0.80 -5.09 6.52
CA ARG A 24 1.80 -5.27 7.56
C ARG A 24 1.71 -4.21 8.64
N ALA A 25 1.54 -2.93 8.27
CA ALA A 25 1.44 -1.83 9.21
C ALA A 25 0.20 -1.91 10.13
N PHE A 26 -0.86 -2.56 9.68
CA PHE A 26 -2.11 -2.72 10.43
C PHE A 26 -2.30 -4.12 11.02
N GLY A 27 -1.35 -5.04 10.82
CA GLY A 27 -1.43 -6.41 11.30
C GLY A 27 -2.50 -7.23 10.59
N CYS A 28 -2.74 -6.94 9.31
CA CYS A 28 -3.64 -7.71 8.46
C CYS A 28 -2.94 -8.97 7.97
N ASN A 29 -3.61 -10.12 8.13
CA ASN A 29 -3.13 -11.40 7.60
C ASN A 29 -3.68 -11.59 6.19
N ILE A 30 -2.90 -11.19 5.19
CA ILE A 30 -3.21 -11.38 3.77
C ILE A 30 -2.47 -12.63 3.28
N ASN A 31 -3.18 -13.55 2.63
CA ASN A 31 -2.55 -14.72 2.04
C ASN A 31 -1.88 -14.35 0.71
N SER A 32 -0.63 -13.90 0.79
CA SER A 32 0.16 -13.48 -0.37
C SER A 32 1.44 -14.30 -0.50
N GLU A 33 1.82 -14.57 -1.75
CA GLU A 33 3.14 -15.14 -2.08
C GLU A 33 4.25 -14.07 -2.04
N CYS A 34 3.86 -12.79 -1.99
CA CYS A 34 4.76 -11.65 -1.94
C CYS A 34 5.06 -11.26 -0.49
N GLU A 35 6.35 -11.20 -0.13
CA GLU A 35 6.74 -10.66 1.18
C GLU A 35 6.51 -9.13 1.24
N CYS A 36 6.74 -8.45 0.11
CA CYS A 36 6.39 -7.05 -0.09
C CYS A 36 6.00 -6.82 -1.55
N ASP A 37 5.37 -5.68 -1.81
CA ASP A 37 4.95 -5.28 -3.14
C ASP A 37 5.24 -3.81 -3.42
N ALA A 38 5.24 -3.47 -4.70
CA ALA A 38 5.43 -2.12 -5.19
C ALA A 38 4.26 -1.70 -6.09
N VAL A 39 4.01 -0.40 -6.16
CA VAL A 39 3.05 0.21 -7.09
C VAL A 39 3.80 1.16 -8.00
N VAL A 40 3.60 1.01 -9.31
CA VAL A 40 4.15 1.85 -10.37
C VAL A 40 3.04 2.44 -11.23
N TYR A 41 3.38 3.45 -12.04
CA TYR A 41 2.46 3.95 -13.06
C TYR A 41 2.23 2.88 -14.13
N SER A 42 0.98 2.70 -14.58
CA SER A 42 0.61 1.61 -15.50
C SER A 42 1.37 1.64 -16.83
N ALA A 43 1.78 2.81 -17.32
CA ALA A 43 2.58 2.92 -18.53
C ALA A 43 4.03 2.41 -18.36
N ASP A 44 4.52 2.30 -17.12
CA ASP A 44 5.86 1.79 -16.82
C ASP A 44 5.89 0.27 -16.65
N LEU A 45 4.73 -0.41 -16.60
CA LEU A 45 4.67 -1.88 -16.44
C LEU A 45 5.44 -2.62 -17.54
N GLU A 46 5.41 -2.15 -18.78
CA GLU A 46 6.13 -2.81 -19.90
C GLU A 46 7.66 -2.74 -19.72
N ARG A 47 8.14 -1.82 -18.88
CA ARG A 47 9.56 -1.59 -18.59
C ARG A 47 9.99 -2.24 -17.27
N VAL A 48 9.03 -2.76 -16.51
CA VAL A 48 9.23 -3.31 -15.18
C VAL A 48 8.84 -4.78 -15.20
N ASP A 49 9.86 -5.63 -15.21
CA ASP A 49 9.66 -7.07 -15.05
C ASP A 49 9.71 -7.41 -13.54
N GLY A 50 8.64 -8.00 -13.02
CA GLY A 50 8.61 -8.36 -11.60
C GLY A 50 7.28 -8.85 -11.08
N GLU A 51 7.34 -10.04 -10.45
CA GLU A 51 6.33 -10.46 -9.49
C GLU A 51 6.18 -9.40 -8.39
N CYS A 52 4.97 -9.26 -7.83
CA CYS A 52 4.68 -8.32 -6.74
C CYS A 52 4.79 -6.83 -7.12
N VAL A 53 4.72 -6.50 -8.42
CA VAL A 53 4.56 -5.13 -8.91
C VAL A 53 3.12 -4.94 -9.40
N TRP A 54 2.46 -3.93 -8.87
CA TRP A 54 1.09 -3.56 -9.23
C TRP A 54 1.07 -2.20 -9.90
N ALA A 55 -0.01 -1.91 -10.62
CA ALA A 55 -0.14 -0.67 -11.35
C ALA A 55 -1.24 0.23 -10.83
N VAL A 56 -1.04 1.53 -11.01
CA VAL A 56 -2.06 2.58 -10.90
C VAL A 56 -2.06 3.42 -12.17
N ASP A 57 -3.23 3.89 -12.60
CA ASP A 57 -3.36 4.66 -13.86
C ASP A 57 -3.12 6.16 -13.67
N GLU A 58 -2.88 6.62 -12.44
CA GLU A 58 -2.73 8.03 -12.15
C GLU A 58 -1.24 8.39 -12.03
N PRO A 59 -0.67 9.20 -12.93
CA PRO A 59 0.72 9.62 -12.82
C PRO A 59 0.93 10.58 -11.64
N GLY A 60 2.13 10.64 -11.06
CA GLY A 60 2.42 11.51 -9.93
C GLY A 60 1.82 11.02 -8.59
N PHE A 61 1.29 9.80 -8.54
CA PHE A 61 0.73 9.19 -7.33
C PHE A 61 1.74 9.16 -6.16
N SER A 62 3.03 9.08 -6.46
CA SER A 62 4.10 9.07 -5.45
C SER A 62 4.23 10.40 -4.69
N HIS A 63 3.65 11.49 -5.20
CA HIS A 63 3.61 12.78 -4.52
C HIS A 63 2.63 12.78 -3.34
N ARG A 64 1.62 11.91 -3.36
CA ARG A 64 0.62 11.75 -2.29
C ARG A 64 0.97 10.62 -1.30
N ARG A 65 2.19 10.08 -1.41
CA ARG A 65 2.68 8.99 -0.56
C ARG A 65 2.48 9.24 0.94
N VAL A 66 2.33 8.14 1.67
CA VAL A 66 2.36 8.15 3.15
C VAL A 66 3.63 7.45 3.62
N TRP A 67 4.33 8.02 4.61
CA TRP A 67 5.55 7.42 5.14
C TRP A 67 5.22 6.45 6.28
N ILE A 68 5.60 5.19 6.11
CA ILE A 68 5.46 4.14 7.13
C ILE A 68 6.78 3.39 7.23
N GLY A 69 7.36 3.30 8.43
CA GLY A 69 8.62 2.58 8.65
C GLY A 69 9.78 3.08 7.79
N GLY A 70 9.79 4.35 7.40
CA GLY A 70 10.83 4.95 6.55
C GLY A 70 10.68 4.68 5.05
N LEU A 71 9.62 3.97 4.62
CA LEU A 71 9.34 3.71 3.20
C LEU A 71 8.11 4.50 2.73
N PRO A 72 8.10 4.97 1.47
CA PRO A 72 6.96 5.65 0.89
C PRO A 72 5.90 4.62 0.47
N HIS A 73 4.69 4.74 0.98
CA HIS A 73 3.57 3.84 0.67
C HIS A 73 2.52 4.55 -0.18
N ILE A 74 1.78 3.78 -0.97
CA ILE A 74 0.61 4.29 -1.70
C ILE A 74 -0.35 4.98 -0.71
N SER A 75 -0.93 6.11 -1.11
CA SER A 75 -1.86 6.85 -0.26
C SER A 75 -3.14 6.05 -0.01
N LEU A 76 -3.87 6.30 1.08
CA LEU A 76 -5.19 5.67 1.28
C LEU A 76 -6.22 6.11 0.23
N GLU A 77 -6.04 7.30 -0.35
CA GLU A 77 -6.88 7.81 -1.44
C GLU A 77 -6.64 7.05 -2.75
N ASP A 78 -5.40 6.64 -3.01
CA ASP A 78 -4.99 5.95 -4.23
C ASP A 78 -4.99 4.43 -4.10
N LEU A 79 -4.95 3.90 -2.88
CA LEU A 79 -4.95 2.46 -2.61
C LEU A 79 -6.10 1.72 -3.35
N PRO A 80 -7.35 2.21 -3.38
CA PRO A 80 -8.43 1.58 -4.14
C PRO A 80 -8.24 1.57 -5.67
N LYS A 81 -7.34 2.41 -6.19
CA LYS A 81 -7.04 2.50 -7.62
C LYS A 81 -5.93 1.52 -8.06
N VAL A 82 -5.29 0.84 -7.10
CA VAL A 82 -4.21 -0.11 -7.37
C VAL A 82 -4.77 -1.41 -7.93
N LYS A 83 -4.27 -1.80 -9.11
CA LYS A 83 -4.57 -3.05 -9.81
C LYS A 83 -3.75 -4.20 -9.21
N SER A 84 -4.11 -4.61 -8.00
CA SER A 84 -3.51 -5.75 -7.27
C SER A 84 -4.60 -6.74 -6.86
N PRO A 85 -4.32 -8.06 -6.83
CA PRO A 85 -5.26 -9.04 -6.28
C PRO A 85 -5.53 -8.83 -4.78
N TYR A 86 -4.66 -8.10 -4.07
CA TYR A 86 -4.75 -7.92 -2.62
C TYR A 86 -5.46 -6.64 -2.18
N THR A 87 -5.71 -5.70 -3.10
CA THR A 87 -6.22 -4.35 -2.77
C THR A 87 -7.50 -4.41 -1.94
N GLN A 88 -8.49 -5.20 -2.38
CA GLN A 88 -9.80 -5.25 -1.73
C GLN A 88 -9.72 -5.83 -0.32
N GLU A 89 -9.01 -6.95 -0.14
CA GLU A 89 -8.82 -7.61 1.15
C GLU A 89 -8.08 -6.70 2.14
N VAL A 90 -7.06 -5.98 1.66
CA VAL A 90 -6.34 -4.98 2.47
C VAL A 90 -7.27 -3.84 2.90
N LEU A 91 -8.08 -3.28 2.00
CA LEU A 91 -9.00 -2.19 2.32
C LEU A 91 -10.04 -2.60 3.36
N GLU A 92 -10.58 -3.81 3.25
CA GLU A 92 -11.52 -4.37 4.22
C GLU A 92 -10.88 -4.48 5.60
N CYS A 93 -9.67 -5.05 5.67
CA CYS A 93 -8.95 -5.16 6.93
C CYS A 93 -8.61 -3.79 7.54
N LEU A 94 -8.15 -2.83 6.74
CA LEU A 94 -7.85 -1.47 7.21
C LEU A 94 -9.09 -0.80 7.79
N THR A 95 -10.23 -0.92 7.09
CA THR A 95 -11.52 -0.38 7.53
C THR A 95 -11.92 -0.95 8.89
N ASP A 96 -11.82 -2.26 9.07
CA ASP A 96 -12.16 -2.93 10.33
C ASP A 96 -11.19 -2.58 11.44
N ALA A 97 -9.89 -2.49 11.16
CA ALA A 97 -8.88 -2.05 12.12
C ALA A 97 -9.15 -0.62 12.60
N LEU A 98 -9.49 0.30 11.69
CA LEU A 98 -9.83 1.68 12.02
C LEU A 98 -11.14 1.77 12.83
N ARG A 99 -12.17 1.00 12.47
CA ARG A 99 -13.44 0.92 13.24
C ARG A 99 -13.19 0.44 14.66
N ARG A 100 -12.41 -0.62 14.86
CA ARG A 100 -12.06 -1.14 16.19
C ARG A 100 -11.34 -0.09 17.04
N ARG A 101 -10.37 0.63 16.44
CA ARG A 101 -9.63 1.70 17.12
C ARG A 101 -10.53 2.89 17.47
N GLY A 102 -11.44 3.28 16.58
CA GLY A 102 -12.40 4.36 16.81
C GLY A 102 -13.46 4.02 17.88
N ALA A 103 -13.91 2.76 17.93
CA ALA A 103 -14.87 2.30 18.93
C ALA A 103 -14.27 2.19 20.34
N GLY A 104 -12.98 1.91 20.48
CA GLY A 104 -12.29 1.83 21.77
C GLY A 104 -11.83 3.17 22.36
N GLY A 105 -11.99 4.29 21.63
CA GLY A 105 -11.33 5.56 21.93
C GLY A 105 -12.17 6.64 22.63
N ARG A 106 -13.45 6.42 22.97
CA ARG A 106 -14.23 7.38 23.77
C ARG A 106 -14.45 6.85 25.18
N PRO A 107 -13.80 7.41 26.22
CA PRO A 107 -14.42 7.39 27.53
C PRO A 107 -15.76 8.12 27.39
N ARG A 108 -16.87 7.45 27.70
CA ARG A 108 -18.12 8.15 27.99
C ARG A 108 -17.78 9.14 29.09
N GLN A 109 -17.93 10.45 28.83
CA GLN A 109 -18.06 11.39 29.94
C GLN A 109 -19.30 10.95 30.71
N ALA A 110 -19.08 10.46 31.93
CA ALA A 110 -20.17 10.21 32.87
C ALA A 110 -20.72 11.58 33.26
N GLU A 111 -22.01 11.79 33.00
CA GLU A 111 -22.80 12.88 33.57
C GLU A 111 -22.89 12.77 35.09
#